data_AF-A0A2T2TEH4-F1
#
_entry.id   AF-A0A2T2TEH4-F1
#
_cell.length_a   1.000
_cell.length_b   1.000
_cell.length_c   1.000
_cell.angle_alpha   90.00
_cell.angle_beta   90.00
_cell.angle_gamma   90.00
#
_symmetry.space_group_name_H-M   'P 1'
#
loop_
_entity.id
_entity.type
_entity.pdbx_description
1 polymer ?
#
loop_
_entity_poly.entity_id
_entity_poly.type
_entity_poly.pdbx_seq_one_letter_code
_entity_poly.pdbx_strand_id
1 'polypeptide(L)'
;LSAAQRLRANHSRSSWAQWARRVGYEAEHLQPGMTAPNLTVQTLAGDTLSLRELRGAPVVLEYYRPNTDLFTLQHPLRNTLHEATRPDSVTFVSISVEPDSLANRAFLRSRRLPGRTVVAPDGIEDPIATRYNVVQVPTWFLIDDAGKIVDRYFASDVPTLRQHLTFLLREDPNPVSPLVP
;
A
#
# COMPACT_ATOMS: atom_id res chain seq x y z
N LEU A 1 16.44 -29.10 -24.19
CA LEU A 1 16.16 -28.53 -22.85
C LEU A 1 17.28 -27.58 -22.49
N SER A 2 16.99 -26.29 -22.31
CA SER A 2 18.00 -25.26 -22.01
C SER A 2 18.63 -25.48 -20.64
N ALA A 3 19.84 -24.95 -20.40
CA ALA A 3 20.52 -25.01 -19.11
C ALA A 3 19.62 -24.48 -17.95
N ALA A 4 18.76 -23.51 -18.25
CA ALA A 4 17.76 -22.96 -17.33
C ALA A 4 16.67 -23.97 -16.92
N GLN A 5 16.28 -24.90 -17.80
CA GLN A 5 15.30 -25.94 -17.48
C GLN A 5 15.89 -27.03 -16.57
N ARG A 6 17.20 -27.32 -16.69
CA ARG A 6 17.90 -28.30 -15.84
C ARG A 6 18.15 -27.77 -14.42
N LEU A 7 18.41 -26.47 -14.26
CA LEU A 7 18.57 -25.83 -12.95
C LEU A 7 17.26 -25.72 -12.16
N ARG A 8 16.11 -25.61 -12.83
CA ARG A 8 14.77 -25.61 -12.19
C ARG A 8 14.43 -26.92 -11.50
N ALA A 9 14.98 -28.06 -11.95
CA ALA A 9 14.67 -29.37 -11.41
C ALA A 9 15.37 -29.68 -10.07
N ASN A 10 16.51 -29.02 -9.78
CA ASN A 10 17.37 -29.37 -8.63
C ASN A 10 17.24 -28.46 -7.40
N HIS A 11 16.40 -27.42 -7.43
CA HIS A 11 16.27 -26.44 -6.34
C HIS A 11 14.82 -26.08 -6.02
N SER A 12 13.95 -27.10 -5.90
CA SER A 12 12.50 -26.92 -5.70
C SER A 12 12.10 -26.29 -4.35
N ARG A 13 13.06 -25.98 -3.45
CA ARG A 13 12.88 -25.23 -2.18
C ARG A 13 13.89 -24.09 -1.97
N SER A 14 14.48 -23.53 -3.03
CA SER A 14 15.44 -22.41 -2.87
C SER A 14 14.76 -21.03 -2.81
N SER A 15 15.44 -20.08 -2.17
CA SER A 15 15.11 -18.64 -2.19
C SER A 15 14.94 -18.11 -3.63
N TRP A 16 15.66 -18.67 -4.60
CA TRP A 16 15.54 -18.34 -6.03
C TRP A 16 14.20 -18.73 -6.64
N ALA A 17 13.67 -19.91 -6.34
CA ALA A 17 12.37 -20.33 -6.85
C ALA A 17 11.25 -19.46 -6.26
N GLN A 18 11.36 -19.09 -4.98
CA GLN A 18 10.42 -18.18 -4.34
C GLN A 18 10.53 -16.78 -4.94
N TRP A 19 11.74 -16.25 -5.15
CA TRP A 19 11.96 -14.98 -5.83
C TRP A 19 11.34 -14.97 -7.23
N ALA A 20 11.59 -16.01 -8.04
CA ALA A 20 11.09 -16.08 -9.40
C ALA A 20 9.56 -16.12 -9.47
N ARG A 21 8.90 -16.86 -8.57
CA ARG A 21 7.43 -16.86 -8.45
C ARG A 21 6.89 -15.48 -8.12
N ARG A 22 7.58 -14.76 -7.23
CA ARG A 22 7.16 -13.44 -6.75
C ARG A 22 7.32 -12.37 -7.83
N VAL A 23 8.44 -12.37 -8.53
CA VAL A 23 8.65 -11.47 -9.68
C VAL A 23 7.65 -11.78 -10.80
N GLY A 24 7.39 -13.06 -11.08
CA GLY A 24 6.36 -13.45 -12.05
C GLY A 24 4.98 -12.93 -11.65
N TYR A 25 4.57 -13.14 -10.40
CA TYR A 25 3.30 -12.63 -9.88
C TYR A 25 3.20 -11.10 -9.97
N GLU A 26 4.27 -10.38 -9.61
CA GLU A 26 4.33 -8.91 -9.72
C GLU A 26 4.19 -8.44 -11.17
N ALA A 27 4.86 -9.11 -12.12
CA ALA A 27 4.79 -8.78 -13.53
C ALA A 27 3.39 -9.03 -14.13
N GLU A 28 2.66 -10.00 -13.61
CA GLU A 28 1.32 -10.37 -14.09
C GLU A 28 0.17 -9.56 -13.43
N HIS A 29 0.38 -9.05 -12.20
CA HIS A 29 -0.72 -8.50 -11.39
C HIS A 29 -0.48 -7.11 -10.80
N LEU A 30 0.77 -6.67 -10.65
CA LEU A 30 1.12 -5.50 -9.84
C LEU A 30 1.92 -4.43 -10.62
N GLN A 31 1.90 -4.46 -11.95
CA GLN A 31 2.54 -3.43 -12.77
C GLN A 31 1.68 -2.17 -12.89
N PRO A 32 2.30 -1.00 -13.15
CA PRO A 32 1.58 0.22 -13.53
C PRO A 32 0.53 -0.03 -14.63
N GLY A 33 -0.65 0.57 -14.47
CA GLY A 33 -1.81 0.43 -15.36
C GLY A 33 -2.67 -0.82 -15.13
N MET A 34 -2.20 -1.80 -14.34
CA MET A 34 -2.99 -2.97 -13.98
C MET A 34 -4.06 -2.63 -12.94
N THR A 35 -5.19 -3.35 -12.97
CA THR A 35 -6.22 -3.19 -11.94
C THR A 35 -5.66 -3.65 -10.59
N ALA A 36 -5.72 -2.78 -9.59
CA ALA A 36 -5.27 -3.12 -8.25
C ALA A 36 -6.07 -4.32 -7.69
N PRO A 37 -5.41 -5.36 -7.13
CA PRO A 37 -6.11 -6.49 -6.54
C PRO A 37 -7.08 -6.04 -5.45
N ASN A 38 -8.35 -6.43 -5.54
CA ASN A 38 -9.32 -5.98 -4.54
C ASN A 38 -8.97 -6.52 -3.14
N LEU A 39 -9.11 -5.67 -2.12
CA LEU A 39 -9.10 -6.05 -0.71
C LEU A 39 -10.45 -5.68 -0.12
N THR A 40 -11.00 -6.55 0.72
CA THR A 40 -12.17 -6.25 1.56
C THR A 40 -11.79 -6.55 2.99
N VAL A 41 -11.68 -5.50 3.81
CA VAL A 41 -11.03 -5.55 5.13
C VAL A 41 -11.85 -4.81 6.17
N GLN A 42 -11.74 -5.24 7.43
CA GLN A 42 -12.27 -4.49 8.57
C GLN A 42 -11.24 -3.45 9.01
N THR A 43 -11.68 -2.21 9.17
CA THR A 43 -10.85 -1.14 9.72
C THR A 43 -10.84 -1.18 11.24
N LEU A 44 -9.86 -0.53 11.87
CA LEU A 44 -9.81 -0.36 13.32
C LEU A 44 -11.01 0.43 13.89
N ALA A 45 -11.73 1.18 13.05
CA ALA A 45 -12.95 1.88 13.44
C ALA A 45 -14.18 0.95 13.49
N GLY A 46 -14.07 -0.28 12.95
CA GLY A 46 -15.17 -1.24 12.87
C GLY A 46 -15.92 -1.23 11.53
N ASP A 47 -15.56 -0.32 10.62
CA ASP A 47 -16.16 -0.26 9.29
C ASP A 47 -15.52 -1.27 8.33
N THR A 48 -16.29 -1.78 7.38
CA THR A 48 -15.79 -2.58 6.25
C THR A 48 -15.34 -1.66 5.12
N LEU A 49 -14.15 -1.92 4.57
CA LEU A 49 -13.56 -1.16 3.48
C LEU A 49 -13.26 -2.10 2.31
N SER A 50 -13.72 -1.76 1.11
CA SER A 50 -13.33 -2.44 -0.13
C SER A 50 -12.58 -1.48 -1.06
N LEU A 51 -11.42 -1.87 -1.60
CA LEU A 51 -10.69 -1.00 -2.54
C LEU A 51 -11.51 -0.69 -3.80
N ARG A 52 -12.36 -1.62 -4.23
CA ARG A 52 -13.29 -1.40 -5.34
C ARG A 52 -14.31 -0.30 -5.04
N GLU A 53 -14.72 -0.15 -3.79
CA GLU A 53 -15.68 0.87 -3.35
C GLU A 53 -15.03 2.24 -3.19
N LEU A 54 -13.69 2.31 -3.15
CA LEU A 54 -12.93 3.56 -3.10
C LEU A 54 -12.67 4.19 -4.47
N ARG A 55 -13.13 3.55 -5.56
CA ARG A 55 -13.03 4.14 -6.90
C ARG A 55 -13.76 5.48 -6.97
N GLY A 56 -13.28 6.36 -7.84
CA GLY A 56 -13.70 7.75 -7.94
C GLY A 56 -12.77 8.72 -7.20
N ALA A 57 -11.84 8.21 -6.39
CA ALA A 57 -10.73 8.98 -5.84
C ALA A 57 -9.45 8.12 -5.80
N PRO A 58 -8.26 8.74 -5.92
CA PRO A 58 -7.01 8.03 -5.69
C PRO A 58 -6.95 7.39 -4.30
N VAL A 59 -6.21 6.28 -4.20
CA VAL A 59 -5.92 5.60 -2.95
C VAL A 59 -4.41 5.51 -2.73
N VAL A 60 -3.96 5.96 -1.56
CA VAL A 60 -2.60 5.71 -1.06
C VAL A 60 -2.67 4.55 -0.09
N LEU A 61 -2.19 3.38 -0.53
CA LEU A 61 -2.18 2.15 0.24
C LEU A 61 -0.79 1.94 0.84
N GLU A 62 -0.67 1.99 2.15
CA GLU A 62 0.60 1.88 2.87
C GLU A 62 0.61 0.59 3.71
N TYR A 63 1.65 -0.22 3.58
CA TYR A 63 1.94 -1.33 4.48
C TYR A 63 3.09 -0.95 5.38
N TYR A 64 2.93 -1.04 6.69
CA TYR A 64 3.93 -0.58 7.65
C TYR A 64 4.03 -1.50 8.87
N ARG A 65 5.13 -1.40 9.61
CA ARG A 65 5.29 -2.00 10.94
C ARG A 65 5.52 -0.90 11.98
N PRO A 66 4.62 -0.73 12.96
CA PRO A 66 4.82 0.22 14.06
C PRO A 66 6.10 -0.08 14.85
N ASN A 67 6.60 0.92 15.58
CA ASN A 67 7.78 0.80 16.46
C ASN A 67 9.06 0.32 15.76
N THR A 68 9.21 0.61 14.48
CA THR A 68 10.49 0.48 13.77
C THR A 68 11.11 1.86 13.57
N ASP A 69 12.44 1.93 13.48
CA ASP A 69 13.15 3.19 13.20
C ASP A 69 12.67 3.80 11.88
N LEU A 70 12.51 2.95 10.87
CA LEU A 70 12.08 3.37 9.55
C LEU A 70 10.64 3.93 9.55
N PHE A 71 9.73 3.34 10.33
CA PHE A 71 8.40 3.91 10.54
C PHE A 71 8.46 5.25 11.27
N THR A 72 9.28 5.37 12.31
CA THR A 72 9.42 6.62 13.07
C THR A 72 9.91 7.76 12.20
N LEU A 73 10.82 7.47 11.25
CA LEU A 73 11.32 8.43 10.27
C LEU A 73 10.27 8.81 9.20
N GLN A 74 9.46 7.86 8.73
CA GLN A 74 8.50 8.11 7.66
C GLN A 74 7.14 8.62 8.11
N HIS A 75 6.75 8.36 9.36
CA HIS A 75 5.44 8.75 9.87
C HIS A 75 5.15 10.26 9.73
N PRO A 76 6.09 11.19 10.03
CA PRO A 76 5.88 12.61 9.79
C PRO A 76 5.68 12.93 8.30
N LEU A 77 6.49 12.35 7.41
CA LEU A 77 6.39 12.57 5.96
C LEU A 77 5.04 12.11 5.42
N ARG A 78 4.57 10.95 5.91
CA ARG A 78 3.25 10.41 5.61
C ARG A 78 2.13 11.35 6.02
N ASN A 79 2.20 11.89 7.24
CA ASN A 79 1.18 12.81 7.74
C ASN A 79 1.18 14.12 6.96
N THR A 80 2.36 14.67 6.65
CA THR A 80 2.47 15.86 5.78
C THR A 80 1.89 15.61 4.40
N LEU A 81 2.07 14.41 3.83
CA LEU A 81 1.47 14.06 2.54
C LEU A 81 -0.06 14.07 2.62
N HIS A 82 -0.63 13.51 3.70
CA HIS A 82 -2.07 13.55 3.92
C HIS A 82 -2.58 14.99 4.15
N GLU A 83 -1.91 15.78 5.00
CA GLU A 83 -2.28 17.17 5.31
C GLU A 83 -2.22 18.09 4.08
N ALA A 84 -1.33 17.80 3.12
CA ALA A 84 -1.24 18.51 1.85
C ALA A 84 -2.39 18.19 0.88
N THR A 85 -3.26 17.25 1.22
CA THR A 85 -4.39 16.81 0.38
C THR A 85 -5.72 17.15 1.04
N ARG A 86 -6.77 17.37 0.24
CA ARG A 86 -8.11 17.61 0.79
C ARG A 86 -8.68 16.29 1.31
N PRO A 87 -9.45 16.30 2.41
CA PRO A 87 -9.98 15.08 3.05
C PRO A 87 -10.70 14.10 2.11
N ASP A 88 -11.37 14.61 1.06
CA ASP A 88 -12.16 13.80 0.13
C ASP A 88 -11.47 13.59 -1.24
N SER A 89 -10.27 14.13 -1.42
CA SER A 89 -9.55 14.06 -2.70
C SER A 89 -8.70 12.81 -2.87
N VAL A 90 -8.39 12.12 -1.77
CA VAL A 90 -7.59 10.88 -1.76
C VAL A 90 -7.89 10.11 -0.49
N THR A 91 -8.02 8.79 -0.60
CA THR A 91 -8.16 7.92 0.57
C THR A 91 -6.80 7.34 0.96
N PHE A 92 -6.35 7.61 2.19
CA PHE A 92 -5.20 6.92 2.77
C PHE A 92 -5.65 5.68 3.52
N VAL A 93 -5.07 4.53 3.18
CA VAL A 93 -5.30 3.24 3.82
C VAL A 93 -3.97 2.70 4.34
N SER A 94 -3.79 2.70 5.66
CA SER A 94 -2.57 2.22 6.32
C SER A 94 -2.83 0.83 6.92
N ILE A 95 -2.12 -0.18 6.44
CA ILE A 95 -2.18 -1.58 6.84
C ILE A 95 -0.98 -1.88 7.74
N SER A 96 -1.25 -2.16 9.01
CA SER A 96 -0.23 -2.66 9.94
C SER A 96 0.02 -4.15 9.68
N VAL A 97 1.27 -4.51 9.39
CA VAL A 97 1.71 -5.92 9.29
C VAL A 97 2.32 -6.44 10.59
N GLU A 98 2.14 -5.70 11.68
CA GLU A 98 2.39 -6.21 13.02
C GLU A 98 1.21 -7.09 13.42
N PRO A 99 1.44 -8.34 13.86
CA PRO A 99 0.37 -9.27 14.21
C PRO A 99 -0.66 -8.68 15.18
N ASP A 100 -1.90 -9.16 15.06
CA ASP A 100 -3.02 -8.63 15.82
C ASP A 100 -2.95 -9.02 17.30
N SER A 101 -2.28 -8.19 18.10
CA SER A 101 -2.21 -8.31 19.55
C SER A 101 -2.94 -7.16 20.24
N LEU A 102 -3.41 -7.39 21.47
CA LEU A 102 -4.02 -6.34 22.29
C LEU A 102 -3.09 -5.12 22.45
N ALA A 103 -1.80 -5.37 22.61
CA ALA A 103 -0.76 -4.35 22.72
C ALA A 103 -0.64 -3.54 21.41
N ASN A 104 -0.61 -4.21 20.26
CA ASN A 104 -0.55 -3.57 18.95
C ASN A 104 -1.82 -2.74 18.68
N ARG A 105 -3.02 -3.28 18.95
CA ARG A 105 -4.27 -2.51 18.82
C ARG A 105 -4.31 -1.30 19.74
N ALA A 106 -3.84 -1.43 20.99
CA ALA A 106 -3.74 -0.30 21.92
C ALA A 106 -2.76 0.77 21.41
N PHE A 107 -1.62 0.34 20.87
CA PHE A 107 -0.61 1.22 20.27
C PHE A 107 -1.15 1.98 19.04
N LEU A 108 -1.88 1.30 18.16
CA LEU A 108 -2.47 1.91 16.97
C LEU A 108 -3.59 2.89 17.31
N ARG A 109 -4.34 2.66 18.41
CA ARG A 109 -5.35 3.61 18.89
C ARG A 109 -4.74 4.89 19.47
N SER A 110 -3.56 4.81 20.09
CA SER A 110 -2.90 5.99 20.67
C SER A 110 -2.11 6.81 19.64
N ARG A 111 -1.63 6.20 18.56
CA ARG A 111 -0.96 6.88 17.44
C ARG A 111 -1.87 6.92 16.21
N ARG A 112 -2.75 7.92 16.17
CA ARG A 112 -3.69 8.12 15.06
C ARG A 112 -2.94 8.44 13.76
N LEU A 113 -3.01 7.54 12.79
CA LEU A 113 -2.70 7.83 11.39
C LEU A 113 -3.96 8.44 10.74
N PRO A 114 -3.89 9.62 10.13
CA PRO A 114 -5.03 10.19 9.41
C PRO A 114 -5.47 9.26 8.25
N GLY A 115 -6.76 8.93 8.16
CA GLY A 115 -7.28 7.99 7.14
C GLY A 115 -7.81 6.69 7.74
N ARG A 116 -7.81 5.61 6.96
CA ARG A 116 -8.29 4.28 7.37
C ARG A 116 -7.12 3.43 7.83
N THR A 117 -7.24 2.84 9.02
CA THR A 117 -6.23 1.90 9.53
C THR A 117 -6.79 0.49 9.55
N VAL A 118 -6.00 -0.47 9.09
CA VAL A 118 -6.31 -1.90 9.03
C VAL A 118 -5.18 -2.66 9.70
N VAL A 119 -5.49 -3.79 10.33
CA VAL A 119 -4.48 -4.71 10.87
C VAL A 119 -4.54 -5.99 10.04
N ALA A 120 -3.38 -6.45 9.57
CA ALA A 120 -3.23 -7.76 8.95
C ALA A 120 -2.94 -8.78 10.07
N PRO A 121 -3.91 -9.60 10.51
CA PRO A 121 -3.77 -10.44 11.70
C PRO A 121 -2.60 -11.42 11.62
N ASP A 122 -2.33 -11.97 10.43
CA ASP A 122 -1.21 -12.89 10.18
C ASP A 122 0.07 -12.16 9.73
N GLY A 123 0.13 -10.84 9.90
CA GLY A 123 1.28 -9.99 9.57
C GLY A 123 1.59 -9.99 8.07
N ILE A 124 2.84 -10.30 7.71
CA ILE A 124 3.30 -10.28 6.31
C ILE A 124 2.79 -11.46 5.47
N GLU A 125 2.42 -12.56 6.14
CA GLU A 125 1.88 -13.77 5.50
C GLU A 125 0.36 -13.68 5.30
N ASP A 126 -0.28 -12.65 5.86
CA ASP A 126 -1.70 -12.40 5.71
C ASP A 126 -2.09 -12.18 4.23
N PRO A 127 -3.26 -12.67 3.77
CA PRO A 127 -3.77 -12.40 2.43
C PRO A 127 -3.80 -10.92 2.04
N ILE A 128 -4.00 -10.02 3.01
CA ILE A 128 -3.99 -8.56 2.82
C ILE A 128 -2.62 -8.07 2.32
N ALA A 129 -1.52 -8.66 2.82
CA ALA A 129 -0.15 -8.32 2.45
C ALA A 129 0.36 -9.15 1.25
N THR A 130 0.12 -10.46 1.25
CA THR A 130 0.62 -11.38 0.22
C THR A 130 -0.02 -11.15 -1.15
N ARG A 131 -1.29 -10.72 -1.21
CA ARG A 131 -1.97 -10.36 -2.46
C ARG A 131 -1.31 -9.20 -3.20
N TYR A 132 -0.66 -8.29 -2.46
CA TYR A 132 0.16 -7.20 -3.00
C TYR A 132 1.66 -7.53 -3.01
N ASN A 133 2.02 -8.79 -2.76
CA ASN A 133 3.39 -9.30 -2.69
C ASN A 133 4.33 -8.47 -1.78
N VAL A 134 3.78 -7.95 -0.68
CA VAL A 134 4.52 -7.16 0.30
C VAL A 134 5.34 -8.08 1.18
N VAL A 135 6.65 -7.88 1.23
CA VAL A 135 7.57 -8.65 2.09
C VAL A 135 8.53 -7.79 2.89
N GLN A 136 8.59 -6.50 2.56
CA GLN A 136 9.35 -5.50 3.27
C GLN A 136 8.44 -4.32 3.52
N VAL A 137 8.63 -3.67 4.65
CA VAL A 137 7.86 -2.50 5.05
C VAL A 137 8.79 -1.38 5.49
N PRO A 138 8.41 -0.11 5.22
CA PRO A 138 7.18 0.27 4.57
C PRO A 138 7.21 0.07 3.05
N THR A 139 6.07 -0.33 2.51
CA THR A 139 5.80 -0.40 1.06
C THR A 139 4.51 0.37 0.81
N TRP A 140 4.50 1.17 -0.24
CA TRP A 140 3.36 2.00 -0.61
C TRP A 140 2.92 1.67 -2.03
N PHE A 141 1.62 1.77 -2.29
CA PHE A 141 1.06 1.75 -3.62
C PHE A 141 0.22 3.01 -3.81
N LEU A 142 0.36 3.63 -4.98
CA LEU A 142 -0.59 4.64 -5.43
C LEU A 142 -1.52 3.98 -6.43
N ILE A 143 -2.82 4.12 -6.20
CA ILE A 143 -3.88 3.61 -7.04
C ILE A 143 -4.69 4.82 -7.52
N ASP A 144 -4.98 4.90 -8.81
CA ASP A 144 -5.79 5.98 -9.38
C ASP A 144 -7.29 5.81 -9.09
N ASP A 145 -8.08 6.80 -9.51
CA ASP A 145 -9.53 6.85 -9.32
C ASP A 145 -10.28 5.72 -10.05
N ALA A 146 -9.73 5.18 -11.14
CA ALA A 146 -10.25 4.02 -11.85
C ALA A 146 -9.92 2.69 -11.14
N GLY A 147 -9.08 2.71 -10.11
CA GLY A 147 -8.61 1.54 -9.37
C GLY A 147 -7.46 0.82 -10.07
N LYS A 148 -6.64 1.54 -10.85
CA LYS A 148 -5.41 1.05 -11.47
C LYS A 148 -4.20 1.42 -10.64
N ILE A 149 -3.20 0.56 -10.60
CA ILE A 149 -1.92 0.84 -9.96
C ILE A 149 -1.20 1.90 -10.78
N VAL A 150 -0.84 3.01 -10.14
CA VAL A 150 0.08 3.98 -10.72
C VAL A 150 1.51 3.50 -10.54
N ASP A 151 1.90 3.17 -9.30
CA ASP A 151 3.19 2.55 -9.02
C ASP A 151 3.26 1.98 -7.60
N ARG A 152 4.36 1.28 -7.31
CA ARG A 152 4.80 0.85 -5.99
C ARG A 152 6.03 1.67 -5.56
N TYR A 153 6.05 2.08 -4.30
CA TYR A 153 7.09 2.92 -3.73
C TYR A 153 7.65 2.31 -2.45
N PHE A 154 8.93 2.52 -2.23
CA PHE A 154 9.60 2.26 -0.97
C PHE A 154 9.91 3.56 -0.24
N ALA A 155 10.53 3.42 0.93
CA ALA A 155 10.97 4.51 1.80
C ALA A 155 11.65 5.68 1.06
N SER A 156 12.55 5.38 0.13
CA SER A 156 13.30 6.35 -0.64
C SER A 156 12.47 7.14 -1.66
N ASP A 157 11.31 6.60 -2.04
CA ASP A 157 10.57 7.02 -3.22
C ASP A 157 9.39 7.94 -2.87
N VAL A 158 9.26 8.34 -1.60
CA VAL A 158 8.22 9.26 -1.11
C VAL A 158 8.13 10.57 -1.93
N PRO A 159 9.24 11.20 -2.36
CA PRO A 159 9.16 12.36 -3.24
C PRO A 159 8.46 12.07 -4.57
N THR A 160 8.72 10.91 -5.18
CA THR A 160 8.08 10.45 -6.42
C THR A 160 6.61 10.14 -6.19
N LEU A 161 6.28 9.44 -5.10
CA LEU A 161 4.89 9.20 -4.69
C LEU A 161 4.10 10.51 -4.60
N ARG A 162 4.67 11.52 -3.93
CA ARG A 162 4.04 12.84 -3.81
C ARG A 162 3.81 13.49 -5.18
N GLN A 163 4.78 13.39 -6.09
CA GLN A 163 4.66 13.94 -7.43
C GLN A 163 3.53 13.26 -8.21
N HIS A 164 3.48 11.93 -8.22
CA HIS A 164 2.43 11.18 -8.90
C HIS A 164 1.04 11.44 -8.30
N LEU A 165 0.93 11.48 -6.96
CA LEU A 165 -0.31 11.87 -6.30
C LEU A 165 -0.75 13.28 -6.68
N THR A 166 0.16 14.25 -6.67
CA THR A 166 -0.14 15.63 -7.08
C THR A 166 -0.62 15.70 -8.52
N PHE A 167 -0.09 14.87 -9.41
CA PHE A 167 -0.54 14.79 -10.80
C PHE A 167 -1.99 14.28 -10.89
N LEU A 168 -2.32 13.17 -10.23
CA LEU A 168 -3.69 12.64 -10.20
C LEU A 168 -4.69 13.67 -9.66
N LEU A 169 -4.32 14.40 -8.60
CA LEU A 169 -5.19 15.40 -7.97
C LEU A 169 -5.41 16.65 -8.84
N ARG A 170 -4.59 16.87 -9.87
CA ARG A 170 -4.76 17.97 -10.84
C ARG A 170 -5.60 17.58 -12.05
N GLU A 171 -5.58 16.30 -12.42
CA GLU A 171 -6.37 15.77 -13.54
C GLU A 171 -7.81 15.44 -13.15
N ASP A 172 -8.19 15.63 -11.89
CA ASP A 172 -9.57 15.54 -11.43
C ASP A 172 -10.48 16.45 -12.27
N PRO A 173 -11.44 15.89 -13.05
CA PRO A 173 -12.33 16.67 -13.93
C PRO A 173 -13.27 17.61 -13.16
N ASN A 174 -13.31 17.53 -11.82
CA ASN A 174 -13.93 18.53 -10.95
C ASN A 174 -12.88 19.29 -10.12
N PRO A 175 -12.16 20.26 -10.71
CA PRO A 175 -11.29 21.14 -9.94
C PRO A 175 -12.16 22.08 -9.09
N VAL A 176 -12.38 21.75 -7.81
CA VAL A 176 -12.84 22.78 -6.87
C VAL A 176 -11.69 23.76 -6.70
N SER A 177 -11.87 24.96 -7.26
CA SER A 177 -10.93 26.07 -7.27
C SER A 177 -10.26 26.29 -5.91
N PRO A 178 -8.97 26.68 -5.88
CA PRO A 178 -8.36 27.15 -4.65
C PRO A 178 -9.11 28.41 -4.19
N LEU A 179 -9.64 28.37 -2.97
CA LEU A 179 -10.07 29.57 -2.26
C LEU A 179 -8.82 30.44 -2.07
N VAL A 180 -8.78 31.55 -2.80
CA VAL A 180 -7.80 32.62 -2.62
C VAL A 180 -8.24 33.42 -1.37
N PRO A 181 -7.33 33.79 -0.46
CA PRO A 181 -7.64 34.71 0.63
C PRO A 181 -7.91 36.13 0.14
#